data_AF-A0A7X1FMM1-F1
#
_entry.id   AF-A0A7X1FMM1-F1
#
_cell.length_a   1.000
_cell.length_b   1.000
_cell.length_c   1.000
_cell.angle_alpha   90.00
_cell.angle_beta   90.00
_cell.angle_gamma   90.00
#
_symmetry.space_group_name_H-M   'P 1'
#
loop_
_entity.id
_entity.type
_entity.pdbx_description
1 polymer ?
#
loop_
_entity_poly.entity_id
_entity_poly.type
_entity_poly.pdbx_seq_one_letter_code
_entity_poly.pdbx_strand_id
1 'polypeptide(L)' 'MTGMAKSVFNMLEKVFSAEIEGRLPFQTKSKLAKEMEEFGYLEFGSERMGIVTVSGYYLTHAGRLAYCEQCRDVEVTHG' A
#
# COMPACT_ATOMS: atom_id res chain seq x y z
N MET A 1 -8.46 20.26 -4.73
CA MET A 1 -8.57 18.88 -4.22
C MET A 1 -7.46 18.70 -3.20
N THR A 2 -7.79 18.33 -1.96
CA THR A 2 -6.79 18.08 -0.91
C THR A 2 -6.04 16.79 -1.24
N GLY A 3 -4.75 16.88 -1.54
CA GLY A 3 -3.91 15.71 -1.80
C GLY A 3 -3.90 14.74 -0.61
N MET A 4 -3.69 13.46 -0.89
CA MET A 4 -3.60 12.41 0.13
C MET A 4 -2.50 12.74 1.16
N ALA A 5 -2.77 12.49 2.44
CA ALA A 5 -1.80 12.71 3.51
C ALA A 5 -0.51 11.92 3.27
N LYS A 6 0.65 12.55 3.51
CA LYS A 6 1.97 11.92 3.30
C LYS A 6 2.13 10.58 4.03
N SER A 7 1.50 10.42 5.19
CA SER A 7 1.51 9.16 5.94
C SER A 7 0.83 8.01 5.19
N VAL A 8 -0.29 8.29 4.52
CA VAL A 8 -1.04 7.31 3.71
C VAL A 8 -0.22 6.95 2.47
N PHE A 9 0.33 7.94 1.77
CA PHE A 9 1.23 7.72 0.64
C PHE A 9 2.39 6.81 1.01
N ASN A 10 3.12 7.14 2.09
CA ASN A 10 4.25 6.35 2.56
C ASN A 10 3.85 4.92 2.95
N MET A 11 2.61 4.69 3.39
CA MET A 11 2.13 3.33 3.68
C MET A 11 1.89 2.56 2.39
N LEU A 12 1.21 3.16 1.40
CA LEU A 12 1.00 2.55 0.09
C LEU A 12 2.33 2.24 -0.60
N GLU A 13 3.28 3.18 -0.57
CA GLU A 13 4.63 3.02 -1.12
C GLU A 13 5.35 1.81 -0.51
N LYS A 14 5.27 1.63 0.82
CA LYS A 14 5.90 0.50 1.52
C LYS A 14 5.29 -0.85 1.12
N VAL A 15 3.96 -0.93 1.05
CA VAL A 15 3.29 -2.17 0.66
C VAL A 15 3.56 -2.48 -0.81
N PHE A 16 3.54 -1.48 -1.68
CA PHE A 16 3.90 -1.62 -3.09
C PHE A 16 5.35 -2.08 -3.26
N SER A 17 6.29 -1.48 -2.51
CA SER A 17 7.70 -1.90 -2.54
C SER A 17 7.87 -3.35 -2.09
N ALA A 18 7.16 -3.77 -1.04
CA ALA A 18 7.17 -5.15 -0.57
C ALA A 18 6.63 -6.12 -1.64
N GLU A 19 5.63 -5.72 -2.43
CA GLU A 19 5.15 -6.50 -3.56
C GLU A 19 6.19 -6.70 -4.65
N ILE A 20 6.84 -5.62 -5.09
CA ILE A 20 7.88 -5.67 -6.14
C ILE A 20 9.05 -6.55 -5.71
N GLU A 21 9.39 -6.54 -4.42
CA GLU A 21 10.47 -7.33 -3.86
C GLU A 21 10.06 -8.77 -3.46
N GLY A 22 8.80 -9.18 -3.68
CA GLY A 22 8.33 -10.51 -3.32
C GLY A 22 8.28 -10.77 -1.81
N ARG A 23 8.08 -9.73 -1.00
CA ARG A 23 8.04 -9.74 0.46
C ARG A 23 6.62 -9.61 1.03
N LEU A 24 5.60 -10.04 0.28
CA LEU A 24 4.22 -10.11 0.73
C LEU A 24 3.96 -11.39 1.53
N PRO A 25 2.96 -11.40 2.44
CA PRO A 25 2.15 -10.26 2.88
C PRO A 25 2.93 -9.21 3.68
N PHE A 26 2.62 -7.92 3.51
CA PHE A 26 3.33 -6.85 4.23
C PHE A 26 2.90 -6.79 5.70
N GLN A 27 3.80 -7.13 6.62
CA GLN A 27 3.50 -7.22 8.04
C GLN A 27 3.66 -5.88 8.75
N THR A 28 2.59 -5.36 9.34
CA THR A 28 2.62 -4.16 10.19
C THR A 28 1.50 -4.18 11.22
N LYS A 29 1.73 -3.53 12.36
CA LYS A 29 0.72 -3.30 13.43
C LYS A 29 0.19 -1.86 13.42
N SER A 30 0.52 -1.08 12.38
CA SER A 30 0.12 0.32 12.28
C SER A 30 -1.40 0.46 12.25
N LYS A 31 -1.95 1.37 13.08
CA LYS A 31 -3.37 1.72 13.05
C LYS A 31 -3.78 2.25 11.67
N LEU A 32 -2.89 3.01 11.03
CA LEU A 32 -3.11 3.55 9.70
C LEU A 32 -3.30 2.45 8.64
N ALA A 33 -2.60 1.31 8.76
CA ALA A 33 -2.78 0.21 7.80
C ALA A 33 -4.18 -0.40 7.92
N LYS A 34 -4.68 -0.52 9.15
CA LYS A 34 -6.05 -0.95 9.41
C LYS A 34 -7.08 0.05 8.91
N GLU A 35 -6.87 1.34 9.14
CA GLU A 35 -7.74 2.39 8.57
C GLU A 35 -7.75 2.32 7.04
N MET A 36 -6.60 2.11 6.40
CA MET A 36 -6.50 1.97 4.95
C MET A 36 -7.14 0.68 4.40
N GLU A 37 -7.16 -0.39 5.19
CA GLU A 37 -7.97 -1.57 4.90
C GLU A 37 -9.46 -1.23 4.95
N GLU A 38 -9.92 -0.52 5.98
CA GLU A 38 -11.31 -0.06 6.11
C GLU A 38 -11.72 0.89 4.97
N PHE A 39 -10.79 1.70 4.46
CA PHE A 39 -10.98 2.54 3.27
C PHE A 39 -10.86 1.79 1.93
N GLY A 40 -10.50 0.50 1.95
CA GLY A 40 -10.40 -0.34 0.76
C GLY A 40 -9.12 -0.14 -0.07
N TYR A 41 -8.12 0.56 0.45
CA TYR A 41 -6.81 0.72 -0.21
C TYR A 41 -5.88 -0.47 0.05
N LEU A 42 -6.04 -1.12 1.20
CA LEU A 42 -5.34 -2.35 1.56
C LEU A 42 -6.33 -3.48 1.79
N GLU A 43 -5.83 -4.71 1.72
CA GLU A 43 -6.58 -5.91 2.09
C GLU A 43 -5.72 -6.74 3.06
N PHE A 44 -6.29 -7.18 4.17
CA PHE A 44 -5.60 -8.07 5.08
C PHE A 44 -5.79 -9.52 4.63
N GLY A 45 -4.68 -10.24 4.47
CA GLY A 45 -4.68 -11.63 4.04
C GLY A 45 -3.59 -12.45 4.73
N SER A 46 -3.54 -13.73 4.40
CA SER A 46 -2.54 -14.64 4.92
C SER A 46 -2.12 -15.67 3.90
N GLU A 47 -0.83 -15.97 3.87
CA GLU A 47 -0.25 -17.02 3.04
C GLU A 47 0.41 -18.08 3.91
N ARG A 48 0.38 -19.33 3.41
CA ARG A 48 1.02 -20.46 4.05
C ARG A 48 2.41 -20.66 3.46
N MET A 49 3.44 -20.41 4.26
CA MET A 49 4.83 -20.70 3.95
C MET A 49 5.28 -21.97 4.69
N GLY A 50 5.02 -23.12 4.06
CA GLY A 50 5.30 -24.44 4.63
C GLY A 50 4.44 -24.74 5.87
N ILE A 51 5.06 -24.73 7.04
CA ILE A 51 4.38 -24.94 8.33
C ILE A 51 3.93 -23.64 8.99
N VAL A 52 4.36 -22.49 8.47
CA VAL A 52 4.08 -21.17 9.05
C VAL A 52 2.99 -20.49 8.24
N THR A 53 2.01 -19.89 8.90
CA THR A 53 1.07 -18.96 8.28
C THR A 53 1.55 -17.54 8.56
N VAL A 54 1.79 -16.77 7.51
CA VAL A 54 2.21 -15.38 7.58
C VAL A 54 1.02 -14.51 7.18
N SER A 55 0.64 -13.56 8.04
CA SER A 55 -0.46 -12.64 7.78
C SER A 55 0.04 -11.20 7.68
N GLY A 56 -0.64 -10.39 6.87
CA GLY A 56 -0.33 -8.98 6.66
C GLY A 56 -1.18 -8.39 5.54
N TYR A 57 -0.75 -7.25 5.02
CA TYR A 57 -1.53 -6.45 4.07
C TYR A 57 -1.04 -6.61 2.63
N TYR A 58 -1.99 -6.50 1.71
CA TYR A 58 -1.81 -6.47 0.26
C TYR A 58 -2.36 -5.15 -0.28
N LEU A 59 -1.80 -4.68 -1.39
CA LEU A 59 -2.37 -3.53 -2.10
C LEU A 59 -3.61 -3.97 -2.88
N THR A 60 -4.73 -3.26 -2.71
CA THR A 60 -5.90 -3.43 -3.59
C THR A 60 -5.69 -2.69 -4.91
N HIS A 61 -6.57 -2.92 -5.88
CA HIS A 61 -6.56 -2.12 -7.11
C HIS A 61 -6.79 -0.63 -6.83
N ALA A 62 -7.68 -0.28 -5.90
CA ALA A 62 -7.91 1.10 -5.50
C ALA A 62 -6.66 1.72 -4.83
N GLY A 63 -5.97 0.95 -3.98
CA GLY A 63 -4.69 1.39 -3.37
C GLY A 63 -3.61 1.69 -4.42
N ARG A 64 -3.54 0.90 -5.49
CA ARG A 64 -2.60 1.14 -6.60
C ARG A 64 -2.90 2.44 -7.32
N LEU A 65 -4.16 2.66 -7.68
CA LEU A 65 -4.59 3.89 -8.34
C LEU A 65 -4.30 5.11 -7.47
N ALA A 66 -4.64 5.03 -6.18
CA ALA A 66 -4.43 6.11 -5.23
C ALA A 66 -2.93 6.45 -5.03
N TYR A 67 -2.07 5.43 -5.01
CA TYR A 67 -0.61 5.62 -4.98
C TYR A 67 -0.11 6.27 -6.28
N CYS A 68 -0.54 5.77 -7.44
CA CYS A 68 -0.15 6.27 -8.75
C CYS A 68 -0.62 7.71 -9.03
N GLU A 69 -1.79 8.12 -8.52
CA GLU A 69 -2.29 9.49 -8.69
C GLU A 69 -1.38 10.54 -8.05
N GLN A 70 -0.68 10.20 -6.97
CA GLN A 70 0.32 11.08 -6.36
C GLN A 70 1.66 11.15 -7.12
N CYS A 71 1.95 10.19 -8.01
CA CYS A 71 3.13 10.28 -8.88
C CYS A 71 2.97 11.31 -10.01
N ARG A 72 1.75 11.81 -10.27
CA ARG A 72 1.47 12.68 -11.43
C ARG A 72 2.01 14.11 -11.28
N ASP A 73 2.40 14.53 -10.07
CA ASP A 73 3.01 15.85 -9.84
C ASP A 73 4.50 15.94 -10.26
N VAL A 74 5.11 14.85 -10.75
CA VAL A 74 6.51 14.85 -11.22
C VAL A 74 6.64 15.27 -12.71
N GLU A 75 5.54 15.31 -13.46
CA GLU A 75 5.55 15.68 -14.90
C GLU A 75 4.96 17.06 -15.19
N VAL A 76 5.46 18.10 -14.51
CA VAL A 76 5.34 19.48 -15.00
C VAL A 76 6.75 20.06 -15.18
N THR A 77 7.47 19.58 -16.19
CA THR A 77 8.54 20.37 -16.81
C THR A 77 7.96 21.06 -18.04
N HIS A 78 7.99 22.39 -17.98
CA HIS A 78 7.57 23.27 -19.05
C HIS A 78 8.43 23.04 -20.31
N GLY A 79 7.79 23.05 -21.46
CA GLY A 79 8.40 23.10 -22.79
C GLY A 79 7.35 23.40 -23.84
#